data_AF-A0A9R1KIC1-F1
#
_entry.id   AF-A0A9R1KIC1-F1
#
_cell.length_a   1.000
_cell.length_b   1.000
_cell.length_c   1.000
_cell.angle_alpha   90.00
_cell.angle_beta   90.00
_cell.angle_gamma   90.00
#
_symmetry.space_group_name_H-M   'P 1'
#
loop_
_entity.id
_entity.type
_entity.pdbx_description
1 polymer ?
#
loop_
_entity_poly.entity_id
_entity_poly.type
_entity_poly.pdbx_seq_one_letter_code
_entity_poly.pdbx_strand_id
1 'polypeptide(L)'
;MAPKKTPKGKSGFVGVRAKPSGNFGVEFSDAGRRWWLGTYPTADEAARAYDVAVRRAGRPKTDLNFPDVETRAVAEWLVPQGIQMKEMPVKMAKKRPAVVVAPGESDEATMARFAREHPQYVQAELEHY
;
A
#
# COMPACT_ATOMS: atom_id res chain seq x y z
N MET A 1 -5.62 -24.82 -15.55
CA MET A 1 -4.34 -24.12 -15.85
C MET A 1 -3.98 -23.27 -14.64
N ALA A 2 -3.04 -23.70 -13.80
CA ALA A 2 -2.65 -22.94 -12.60
C ALA A 2 -1.80 -21.73 -13.02
N PRO A 3 -2.02 -20.54 -12.43
CA PRO A 3 -1.21 -19.38 -12.76
C PRO A 3 0.23 -19.62 -12.31
N LYS A 4 1.17 -19.58 -13.27
CA LYS A 4 2.61 -19.64 -13.01
C LYS A 4 2.99 -18.46 -12.12
N LYS A 5 3.35 -18.71 -10.86
CA LYS A 5 3.86 -17.67 -9.95
C LYS A 5 5.22 -17.20 -10.47
N THR A 6 5.23 -16.11 -11.22
CA THR A 6 6.48 -15.43 -11.57
C THR A 6 7.10 -14.85 -10.29
N PRO A 7 8.41 -15.03 -10.06
CA PRO A 7 9.09 -14.42 -8.93
C PRO A 7 8.94 -12.90 -9.02
N LYS A 8 8.38 -12.29 -7.98
CA LYS A 8 8.03 -10.86 -7.95
C LYS A 8 9.26 -10.04 -7.52
N GLY A 9 10.21 -9.85 -8.43
CA GLY A 9 11.33 -8.92 -8.26
C GLY A 9 12.44 -9.41 -7.32
N LYS A 10 13.29 -8.48 -6.84
CA LYS A 10 14.55 -8.79 -6.12
C LYS A 10 14.38 -9.60 -4.82
N SER A 11 13.18 -9.66 -4.26
CA SER A 11 12.89 -10.41 -3.03
C SER A 11 12.65 -11.90 -3.28
N GLY A 12 12.33 -12.33 -4.51
CA GLY A 12 12.03 -13.73 -4.83
C GLY A 12 10.66 -14.25 -4.33
N PHE A 13 9.98 -13.52 -3.45
CA PHE A 13 8.73 -13.95 -2.81
C PHE A 13 7.52 -13.10 -3.20
N VAL A 14 6.33 -13.68 -3.12
CA VAL A 14 5.06 -12.99 -3.37
C VAL A 14 4.73 -12.08 -2.18
N GLY A 15 4.34 -10.84 -2.47
CA GLY A 15 3.91 -9.89 -1.44
C GLY A 15 5.06 -9.25 -0.66
N VAL A 16 6.32 -9.63 -0.95
CA VAL A 16 7.52 -9.09 -0.30
C VAL A 16 8.20 -8.07 -1.19
N ARG A 17 8.52 -6.90 -0.63
CA ARG A 17 9.23 -5.82 -1.31
C ARG A 17 10.52 -5.47 -0.59
N ALA A 18 11.65 -5.61 -1.28
CA ALA A 18 12.95 -5.16 -0.78
C ALA A 18 13.01 -3.63 -0.74
N LYS A 19 13.48 -3.07 0.38
CA LYS A 19 13.77 -1.65 0.54
C LYS A 19 15.28 -1.40 0.42
N PRO A 20 15.71 -0.20 0.00
CA PRO A 20 17.12 0.16 -0.04
C PRO A 20 17.77 0.17 1.36
N SER A 21 16.97 0.25 2.43
CA SER A 21 17.45 0.12 3.81
C SER A 21 17.87 -1.29 4.20
N GLY A 22 17.74 -2.30 3.32
CA GLY A 22 18.00 -3.71 3.61
C GLY A 22 16.83 -4.47 4.23
N ASN A 23 15.74 -3.77 4.58
CA ASN A 23 14.54 -4.40 5.16
C ASN A 23 13.54 -4.83 4.07
N PHE A 24 12.70 -5.80 4.41
CA PHE A 24 11.67 -6.35 3.55
C PHE A 24 10.28 -5.94 4.05
N GLY A 25 9.58 -5.13 3.25
CA GLY A 25 8.19 -4.77 3.53
C GLY A 25 7.24 -5.82 2.99
N VAL A 26 6.13 -6.04 3.69
CA VAL A 26 5.12 -7.03 3.26
C VAL A 26 3.77 -6.36 3.08
N GLU A 27 3.18 -6.60 1.91
CA GLU A 27 1.85 -6.14 1.54
C GLU A 27 0.97 -7.34 1.23
N PHE A 28 -0.27 -7.28 1.73
CA PHE A 28 -1.32 -8.23 1.42
C PHE A 28 -2.49 -7.50 0.76
N SER A 29 -3.17 -8.14 -0.18
CA SER A 29 -4.31 -7.55 -0.88
C SER A 29 -5.44 -8.57 -0.98
N ASP A 30 -6.62 -8.19 -0.50
CA ASP A 30 -7.79 -9.05 -0.48
C ASP A 30 -9.08 -8.29 -0.79
N ALA A 31 -9.85 -8.79 -1.76
CA ALA A 31 -11.10 -8.19 -2.23
C ALA A 31 -11.00 -6.67 -2.48
N GLY A 32 -9.89 -6.20 -3.05
CA GLY A 32 -9.66 -4.77 -3.37
C GLY A 32 -9.12 -3.92 -2.20
N ARG A 33 -9.02 -4.47 -0.98
CA ARG A 33 -8.41 -3.81 0.18
C ARG A 33 -6.94 -4.21 0.30
N ARG A 34 -6.07 -3.23 0.59
CA ARG A 34 -4.63 -3.46 0.78
C ARG A 34 -4.28 -3.33 2.24
N TRP A 35 -3.48 -4.27 2.72
CA TRP A 35 -3.03 -4.37 4.10
C TRP A 35 -1.51 -4.33 4.12
N TRP A 36 -0.96 -3.40 4.88
CA TRP A 36 0.43 -3.47 5.31
C TRP A 36 0.54 -4.50 6.41
N LEU A 37 1.46 -5.46 6.30
CA LEU A 37 1.68 -6.47 7.35
C LEU A 37 2.88 -6.16 8.26
N GLY A 38 3.76 -5.26 7.83
CA GLY A 38 4.96 -4.88 8.57
C GLY A 38 6.23 -4.87 7.73
N THR A 39 7.35 -4.68 8.41
CA THR A 39 8.70 -4.77 7.85
C THR A 39 9.50 -5.79 8.63
N TYR A 40 10.24 -6.63 7.92
CA TYR A 40 11.05 -7.69 8.50
C TYR A 40 12.50 -7.56 8.03
N PRO A 41 13.47 -8.00 8.84
CA PRO A 41 14.88 -7.95 8.49
C PRO A 41 15.25 -8.91 7.36
N THR A 42 14.51 -10.02 7.20
CA THR A 42 14.79 -11.04 6.18
C THR A 42 13.62 -11.23 5.21
N ALA A 43 13.95 -11.64 3.98
CA ALA A 43 12.96 -11.95 2.96
C ALA A 43 12.09 -13.16 3.35
N ASP A 44 12.69 -14.14 4.03
CA ASP A 44 12.02 -15.35 4.47
C ASP A 44 10.99 -15.06 5.57
N GLU A 45 11.33 -14.26 6.59
CA GLU A 45 10.37 -13.85 7.61
C GLU A 45 9.23 -13.02 7.00
N ALA A 46 9.57 -12.13 6.06
CA ALA A 46 8.58 -11.35 5.33
C ALA A 46 7.61 -12.25 4.53
N ALA A 47 8.13 -13.27 3.86
CA ALA A 47 7.32 -14.21 3.10
C ALA A 47 6.45 -15.10 4.01
N ARG A 48 6.95 -15.49 5.18
CA ARG A 48 6.15 -16.18 6.20
C ARG A 48 5.04 -15.30 6.75
N ALA A 49 5.29 -14.02 6.99
CA ALA A 49 4.27 -13.06 7.39
C ALA A 49 3.15 -12.91 6.35
N TYR A 50 3.50 -12.92 5.05
CA TYR A 50 2.51 -12.96 3.97
C TYR A 50 1.64 -14.22 4.05
N ASP A 51 2.25 -15.38 4.27
CA ASP A 51 1.57 -16.66 4.36
C ASP A 51 0.60 -16.72 5.55
N VAL A 52 0.96 -16.12 6.69
CA VAL A 52 0.03 -15.92 7.81
C VAL A 52 -1.20 -15.14 7.36
N ALA A 53 -1.04 -14.04 6.62
CA ALA A 53 -2.16 -13.23 6.15
C ALA A 53 -3.04 -13.98 5.13
N VAL A 54 -2.45 -14.75 4.22
CA VAL A 54 -3.15 -15.64 3.28
C VAL A 54 -3.99 -16.66 4.06
N ARG A 55 -3.43 -17.27 5.12
CA ARG A 55 -4.16 -18.17 6.01
C ARG A 55 -5.30 -17.47 6.77
N ARG A 56 -5.06 -16.26 7.28
CA ARG A 56 -6.08 -15.45 7.95
C ARG A 56 -7.23 -15.06 7.01
N ALA A 57 -6.94 -14.84 5.73
CA ALA A 57 -7.93 -14.56 4.70
C ALA A 57 -8.64 -15.82 4.17
N GLY A 58 -8.32 -17.02 4.65
CA GLY A 58 -8.97 -18.26 4.23
C GLY A 58 -8.62 -18.70 2.80
N ARG A 59 -7.48 -18.25 2.26
CA ARG A 59 -7.04 -18.59 0.90
C ARG A 59 -6.42 -20.00 0.81
N PRO A 60 -6.45 -20.62 -0.39
CA PRO A 60 -5.92 -21.97 -0.59
C PRO A 60 -4.41 -22.05 -0.36
N LYS A 61 -3.91 -23.25 -0.01
CA LYS A 61 -2.46 -23.50 0.20
C LYS A 61 -1.60 -23.13 -1.01
N THR A 62 -2.18 -23.15 -2.22
CA THR A 62 -1.53 -22.78 -3.47
C THR A 62 -1.06 -21.34 -3.51
N ASP A 63 -1.63 -20.45 -2.70
CA ASP A 63 -1.29 -19.02 -2.69
C ASP A 63 -0.11 -18.69 -1.77
N LEU A 64 0.32 -19.63 -0.93
CA LEU A 64 1.45 -19.48 -0.01
C LEU A 64 2.80 -19.48 -0.73
N ASN A 65 3.79 -18.83 -0.12
CA ASN A 65 5.19 -18.92 -0.51
C ASN A 65 5.83 -20.23 0.00
N PHE A 66 5.39 -20.70 1.16
CA PHE A 66 5.97 -21.85 1.88
C PHE A 66 4.95 -23.00 2.06
N PRO A 67 5.28 -24.24 1.66
CA PRO A 67 4.38 -25.39 1.79
C PRO A 67 4.27 -25.94 3.22
N ASP A 68 5.29 -25.70 4.04
CA ASP A 68 5.46 -26.13 5.43
C ASP A 68 4.51 -25.43 6.41
N VAL A 69 3.87 -24.35 5.99
CA VAL A 69 2.90 -23.62 6.80
C VAL A 69 1.54 -24.31 6.74
N GLU A 70 1.39 -25.39 7.50
CA GLU A 70 0.17 -26.20 7.53
C GLU A 70 -1.01 -25.49 8.21
N THR A 71 -0.75 -24.81 9.32
CA THR A 71 -1.77 -24.13 10.14
C THR A 71 -1.40 -22.69 10.43
N ARG A 72 -2.42 -21.88 10.72
CA ARG A 72 -2.26 -20.47 11.12
C ARG A 72 -1.35 -20.31 12.34
N ALA A 73 -1.48 -21.20 13.34
CA ALA A 73 -0.69 -21.14 14.57
C ALA A 73 0.81 -21.35 14.29
N VAL A 74 1.16 -22.31 13.43
CA VAL A 74 2.54 -22.53 12.97
C VAL A 74 3.06 -21.30 12.22
N ALA A 75 2.24 -20.73 11.33
CA ALA A 75 2.58 -19.51 10.61
C ALA A 75 2.91 -18.35 11.56
N GLU A 76 2.07 -18.13 12.58
CA GLU A 76 2.22 -17.04 13.54
C GLU A 76 3.45 -17.24 14.45
N TRP A 77 3.76 -18.50 14.83
CA TRP A 77 4.95 -18.82 15.62
C TRP A 77 6.26 -18.57 14.87
N LEU A 78 6.27 -18.77 13.55
CA LEU A 78 7.45 -18.54 12.70
C LEU A 78 7.73 -17.05 12.42
N VAL A 79 6.86 -16.14 12.86
CA VAL A 79 7.03 -14.69 12.73
C VAL A 79 7.14 -14.09 14.14
N PRO A 80 8.34 -14.10 14.76
CA PRO A 80 8.52 -13.71 16.16
C PRO A 80 8.17 -12.24 16.42
N GLN A 81 8.31 -11.38 15.40
CA GLN A 81 7.94 -9.96 15.46
C GLN A 81 6.41 -9.73 15.45
N GLY A 82 5.63 -10.78 15.16
CA GLY A 82 4.19 -10.70 14.94
C GLY A 82 3.83 -9.99 13.62
N ILE A 83 2.61 -10.25 13.13
CA ILE A 83 2.09 -9.57 11.94
C ILE A 83 1.20 -8.38 12.32
N GLN A 84 1.54 -7.20 11.82
CA GLN A 84 0.78 -5.96 12.03
C GLN A 84 -0.12 -5.73 10.82
N MET A 85 -1.32 -6.33 10.79
CA MET A 85 -2.31 -6.11 9.72
C MET A 85 -2.93 -4.70 9.84
N LYS A 86 -2.32 -3.70 9.22
CA LYS A 86 -2.85 -2.33 9.11
C LYS A 86 -3.39 -2.10 7.72
N GLU A 87 -4.69 -1.84 7.59
CA GLU A 87 -5.28 -1.47 6.30
C GLU A 87 -4.63 -0.17 5.79
N MET A 88 -4.14 -0.20 4.55
CA MET A 88 -3.61 0.98 3.89
C MET A 88 -4.79 1.80 3.37
N PRO A 89 -4.97 3.06 3.81
CA PRO A 89 -5.99 3.90 3.21
C PRO A 89 -5.64 4.09 1.73
N VAL A 90 -6.62 3.84 0.85
CA VAL A 90 -6.49 4.21 -0.56
C VAL A 90 -6.37 5.72 -0.58
N LYS A 91 -5.16 6.26 -0.74
CA LYS A 91 -4.97 7.69 -0.92
C LYS A 91 -5.69 8.08 -2.21
N MET A 92 -6.92 8.58 -2.10
CA MET A 92 -7.49 9.40 -3.15
C MET A 92 -6.58 10.61 -3.25
N ALA A 93 -5.77 10.65 -4.31
CA ALA A 93 -5.03 11.85 -4.64
C ALA A 93 -6.07 12.96 -4.81
N LYS A 94 -6.14 13.89 -3.84
CA LYS A 94 -6.87 15.15 -4.01
C LYS A 94 -6.20 15.85 -5.18
N LYS A 95 -6.75 15.68 -6.39
CA LYS A 95 -6.32 16.46 -7.54
C LYS A 95 -6.65 17.91 -7.20
N ARG A 96 -5.61 18.75 -7.07
CA ARG A 96 -5.82 20.21 -7.04
C ARG A 96 -6.44 20.58 -8.38
N PRO A 97 -7.56 21.33 -8.40
CA PRO A 97 -8.10 21.81 -9.66
C PRO A 97 -7.07 22.74 -10.31
N ALA A 98 -6.73 22.45 -11.57
CA ALA A 98 -5.86 23.31 -12.37
C ALA A 98 -6.71 24.46 -12.90
N VAL A 99 -6.33 25.69 -12.57
CA VAL A 99 -6.91 26.91 -13.15
C VAL A 99 -6.27 27.14 -14.51
N VAL A 100 -7.10 27.33 -15.53
CA VAL A 100 -6.66 27.76 -16.87
C VAL A 100 -7.09 29.22 -17.03
N VAL A 101 -6.12 30.10 -17.32
CA VAL A 101 -6.37 31.51 -17.65
C VAL A 101 -6.93 31.59 -19.07
N ALA A 102 -8.10 32.20 -19.24
CA ALA A 102 -8.70 32.38 -20.56
C ALA A 102 -7.97 33.48 -21.36
N PRO A 103 -7.93 33.41 -22.71
CA PRO A 103 -7.32 34.46 -23.51
C PRO A 103 -8.02 35.81 -23.28
N GLY A 104 -7.28 36.81 -22.80
CA GLY A 104 -7.80 38.16 -22.50
C GLY A 104 -8.32 38.37 -21.08
N GLU A 105 -8.29 37.34 -20.22
CA GLU A 105 -8.58 37.46 -18.79
C GLU A 105 -7.28 37.71 -18.01
N SER A 106 -7.29 38.64 -17.06
CA SER A 106 -6.12 38.89 -16.22
C SER A 106 -5.93 37.77 -15.19
N ASP A 107 -4.69 37.54 -14.78
CA ASP A 107 -4.34 36.55 -13.76
C ASP A 107 -5.13 36.80 -12.46
N GLU A 108 -5.33 38.06 -12.09
CA GLU A 108 -6.08 38.48 -10.91
C GLU A 108 -7.58 38.13 -11.01
N ALA A 109 -8.22 38.38 -12.16
CA ALA A 109 -9.61 38.00 -12.39
C ALA A 109 -9.80 36.48 -12.36
N THR A 110 -8.82 35.75 -12.92
CA THR A 110 -8.81 34.29 -12.92
C THR A 110 -8.68 33.73 -11.49
N MET A 111 -7.78 34.30 -10.68
CA MET A 111 -7.63 33.92 -9.26
C MET A 111 -8.88 34.28 -8.45
N ALA A 112 -9.49 35.44 -8.68
CA ALA A 112 -10.70 35.87 -8.00
C ALA A 112 -11.91 34.97 -8.31
N ARG A 113 -12.07 34.55 -9.57
CA ARG A 113 -13.10 33.58 -9.97
C ARG A 113 -12.88 32.23 -9.28
N PHE A 114 -11.65 31.73 -9.35
CA PHE A 114 -11.30 30.48 -8.70
C PHE A 114 -11.54 30.55 -7.19
N ALA A 115 -11.20 31.66 -6.54
CA ALA A 115 -11.44 31.86 -5.11
C ALA A 115 -12.92 31.83 -4.74
N ARG A 116 -13.81 32.31 -5.61
CA ARG A 116 -15.27 32.28 -5.40
C ARG A 116 -15.85 30.89 -5.66
N GLU A 117 -15.36 30.16 -6.66
CA GLU A 117 -15.82 28.81 -6.99
C GLU A 117 -15.21 27.73 -6.07
N HIS A 118 -14.04 28.00 -5.50
CA HIS A 118 -13.24 27.06 -4.72
C HIS A 118 -12.70 27.68 -3.40
N PRO A 119 -13.57 28.21 -2.52
CA PRO A 119 -13.15 28.91 -1.29
C PRO A 119 -12.29 28.04 -0.35
N GLN A 120 -12.51 26.72 -0.34
CA GLN A 120 -11.77 25.75 0.46
C GLN A 120 -10.27 25.61 0.09
N TYR A 121 -9.85 26.10 -1.08
CA TYR A 121 -8.45 26.08 -1.51
C TYR A 121 -7.71 27.41 -1.27
N VAL A 122 -8.45 28.49 -1.01
CA VAL A 122 -7.89 29.83 -0.74
C VAL A 122 -7.49 29.97 0.73
N GLN A 123 -8.27 29.38 1.63
CA GLN A 123 -8.01 29.43 3.08
C GLN A 123 -6.87 28.51 3.52
N ALA A 124 -6.55 27.47 2.74
CA ALA A 124 -5.55 26.47 3.09
C ALA A 124 -4.09 26.96 3.05
N GLU A 125 -3.81 28.14 2.48
CA GLU A 125 -2.45 28.72 2.45
C GLU A 125 -2.13 29.62 3.65
N LEU A 126 -3.07 29.83 4.59
CA LEU A 126 -2.86 30.67 5.79
C LEU A 126 -2.46 29.89 7.05
N GLU A 127 -2.56 28.56 7.07
CA GLU A 127 -2.27 27.73 8.26
C GLU A 127 -0.89 27.04 8.26
N HIS A 128 -0.02 27.35 7.30
CA HIS A 128 1.38 26.89 7.34
C HIS A 128 2.34 28.08 7.38
N TYR A 129 2.53 28.63 8.58
CA TYR A 129 3.68 29.45 8.95
C TYR A 129 4.30 28.90 10.24
#